data_AF-A0A924KQT5-F1
#
_entry.id   AF-A0A924KQT5-F1
#
_cell.length_a   1.000
_cell.length_b   1.000
_cell.length_c   1.000
_cell.angle_alpha   90.00
_cell.angle_beta   90.00
_cell.angle_gamma   90.00
#
_symmetry.space_group_name_H-M   'P 1'
#
loop_
_entity.id
_entity.type
_entity.pdbx_description
1 polymer ?
#
loop_
_entity_poly.entity_id
_entity_poly.type
_entity_poly.pdbx_seq_one_letter_code
_entity_poly.pdbx_strand_id
1 'polypeptide(L)'
;MKNLLGHGQRASASTAGVVLTSRSLVPLTPLTRSPAKSAIAARIALAVPKRQLKRAVDRNRAKRILREIFRQHAIRSTPLEMLVTISAVPKALAGNLKQKQATSHLRSAALGLFNRILQRSKKITEAS
;
A
#
# COMPACT_ATOMS: atom_id res chain seq x y z
N MET A 1 -13.10 19.22 6.88
CA MET A 1 -12.36 18.41 5.90
C MET A 1 -12.83 16.97 6.01
N LYS A 2 -13.48 16.41 4.96
CA LYS A 2 -13.92 15.00 4.96
C LYS A 2 -12.69 14.09 4.83
N ASN A 3 -12.52 13.15 5.74
CA ASN A 3 -11.40 12.21 5.72
C ASN A 3 -11.52 11.28 4.49
N LEU A 4 -10.50 11.27 3.61
CA LEU A 4 -10.42 10.47 2.37
C LEU A 4 -10.60 8.95 2.58
N LEU A 5 -10.44 8.52 3.81
CA LEU A 5 -10.79 7.21 4.32
C LEU A 5 -11.29 7.46 5.75
N GLY A 6 -12.61 7.49 5.96
CA GLY A 6 -13.23 7.62 7.28
C GLY A 6 -12.65 6.65 8.33
N HIS A 7 -12.81 6.95 9.62
CA HIS A 7 -12.36 6.08 10.71
C HIS A 7 -12.80 4.62 10.46
N GLY A 8 -11.83 3.70 10.31
CA GLY A 8 -12.11 2.28 10.05
C GLY A 8 -12.25 1.87 8.59
N GLN A 9 -12.17 2.79 7.61
CA GLN A 9 -12.22 2.46 6.18
C GLN A 9 -10.99 1.66 5.76
N ARG A 10 -11.23 0.43 5.29
CA ARG A 10 -10.22 -0.49 4.76
C ARG A 10 -10.46 -0.67 3.27
N ALA A 11 -9.40 -0.64 2.47
CA ALA A 11 -9.44 -1.24 1.14
C ALA A 11 -8.53 -2.47 1.14
N SER A 12 -9.01 -3.58 0.62
CA SER A 12 -8.20 -4.78 0.41
C SER A 12 -8.10 -5.04 -1.09
N ALA A 13 -7.09 -5.79 -1.52
CA ALA A 13 -7.05 -6.41 -2.84
C ALA A 13 -6.34 -7.74 -2.73
N SER A 14 -6.74 -8.71 -3.55
CA SER A 14 -6.15 -10.03 -3.59
C SER A 14 -5.80 -10.44 -5.01
N THR A 15 -4.71 -11.18 -5.16
CA THR A 15 -4.36 -11.85 -6.41
C THR A 15 -3.62 -13.13 -6.09
N ALA A 16 -4.12 -14.26 -6.61
CA ALA A 16 -3.54 -15.59 -6.41
C ALA A 16 -3.20 -15.87 -4.92
N GLY A 17 -4.10 -15.52 -4.02
CA GLY A 17 -3.96 -15.69 -2.57
C GLY A 17 -3.01 -14.71 -1.85
N VAL A 18 -2.31 -13.82 -2.57
CA VAL A 18 -1.63 -12.68 -1.95
C VAL A 18 -2.68 -11.62 -1.63
N VAL A 19 -2.80 -11.24 -0.36
CA VAL A 19 -3.77 -10.25 0.09
C VAL A 19 -3.06 -9.04 0.67
N LEU A 20 -3.36 -7.88 0.11
CA LEU A 20 -2.93 -6.58 0.62
C LEU A 20 -4.13 -5.87 1.23
N THR A 21 -3.92 -5.25 2.39
CA THR A 21 -4.90 -4.38 3.02
C THR A 21 -4.30 -3.00 3.21
N SER A 22 -5.12 -1.98 3.02
CA SER A 22 -4.78 -0.59 3.29
C SER A 22 -5.69 -0.03 4.36
N ARG A 23 -5.13 0.88 5.15
CA ARG A 23 -5.86 1.73 6.08
C ARG A 23 -5.36 3.16 5.91
N SER A 24 -6.25 4.14 6.04
CA SER A 24 -5.79 5.52 6.23
C SER A 24 -4.98 5.58 7.50
N LEU A 25 -3.87 6.28 7.42
CA LEU A 25 -3.39 6.97 8.60
C LEU A 25 -4.24 8.25 8.63
N VAL A 26 -5.09 8.39 9.65
CA VAL A 26 -5.49 9.75 10.10
C VAL A 26 -4.18 10.52 10.24
N PRO A 27 -4.07 11.80 9.87
CA PRO A 27 -2.80 12.52 9.93
C PRO A 27 -2.20 12.30 11.31
N LEU A 28 -1.22 11.39 11.36
CA LEU A 28 -0.42 11.19 12.55
C LEU A 28 0.34 12.49 12.57
N THR A 29 0.08 13.29 13.59
CA THR A 29 0.78 14.53 13.95
C THR A 29 2.15 14.54 13.28
N PRO A 30 2.51 15.56 12.48
CA PRO A 30 3.68 15.51 11.60
C PRO A 30 4.96 15.36 12.42
N LEU A 31 5.29 14.13 12.80
CA LEU A 31 6.56 13.78 13.41
C LEU A 31 7.55 13.82 12.26
N THR A 32 8.36 14.88 12.28
CA THR A 32 9.46 15.20 11.36
C THR A 32 9.05 15.88 10.05
N ARG A 33 8.91 17.20 10.12
CA ARG A 33 9.12 18.10 9.00
C ARG A 33 10.56 18.61 9.06
N SER A 34 11.38 18.22 8.08
CA SER A 34 12.33 19.18 7.50
C SER A 34 11.52 20.09 6.57
N PRO A 35 11.67 21.42 6.65
CA PRO A 35 10.76 22.38 6.00
C PRO A 35 10.94 22.50 4.48
N ALA A 36 11.77 21.68 3.84
CA ALA A 36 12.07 21.83 2.42
C ALA A 36 11.10 21.04 1.52
N LYS A 37 10.26 21.82 0.81
CA LYS A 37 9.49 21.50 -0.41
C LYS A 37 8.16 20.78 -0.24
N SER A 38 7.15 21.64 -0.07
CA SER A 38 5.73 21.45 -0.38
C SER A 38 5.52 20.76 -1.73
N ALA A 39 5.13 19.49 -1.70
CA ALA A 39 4.27 18.89 -2.70
C ALA A 39 3.31 17.98 -1.95
N ILE A 40 2.01 18.20 -2.13
CA ILE A 40 0.94 17.39 -1.58
C ILE A 40 1.04 16.00 -2.24
N ALA A 41 1.84 15.12 -1.65
CA ALA A 41 2.12 13.79 -2.18
C ALA A 41 1.65 12.72 -1.20
N ALA A 42 1.08 11.64 -1.74
CA ALA A 42 0.69 10.52 -0.92
C ALA A 42 1.91 9.93 -0.18
N ARG A 43 1.67 9.39 1.01
CA ARG A 43 2.67 8.71 1.82
C ARG A 43 2.22 7.29 2.10
N ILE A 44 3.17 6.37 2.03
CA ILE A 44 2.93 4.94 2.24
C ILE A 44 3.82 4.41 3.36
N ALA A 45 3.19 3.87 4.39
CA ALA A 45 3.80 2.98 5.36
C ALA A 45 3.56 1.53 4.92
N LEU A 46 4.56 0.66 5.08
CA LEU A 46 4.47 -0.75 4.69
C LEU A 46 4.69 -1.67 5.88
N ALA A 47 3.68 -2.49 6.19
CA ALA A 47 3.77 -3.56 7.18
C ALA A 47 3.84 -4.92 6.49
N VAL A 48 4.89 -5.68 6.78
CA VAL A 48 5.07 -7.05 6.30
C VAL A 48 5.31 -7.98 7.49
N PRO A 49 4.26 -8.60 8.04
CA PRO A 49 4.37 -9.45 9.22
C PRO A 49 5.30 -10.65 9.02
N LYS A 50 6.11 -10.99 10.03
CA LYS A 50 7.01 -12.16 10.03
C LYS A 50 6.28 -13.49 9.75
N ARG A 51 5.00 -13.58 10.16
CA ARG A 51 4.17 -14.77 9.96
C ARG A 51 3.83 -15.04 8.49
N GLN A 52 3.85 -14.01 7.63
CA GLN A 52 3.55 -14.14 6.21
C GLN A 52 4.82 -14.42 5.38
N LEU A 53 5.93 -13.75 5.73
CA LEU A 53 7.22 -13.92 5.07
C LEU A 53 8.30 -14.07 6.14
N LYS A 54 8.73 -15.31 6.36
CA LYS A 54 9.69 -15.65 7.44
C LYS A 54 11.06 -15.01 7.19
N ARG A 55 11.55 -15.08 5.95
CA ARG A 55 12.88 -14.57 5.57
C ARG A 55 12.88 -13.05 5.53
N ALA A 56 13.84 -12.43 6.20
CA ALA A 56 14.00 -10.97 6.20
C ALA A 56 14.24 -10.41 4.78
N VAL A 57 14.99 -11.15 3.96
CA VAL A 57 15.27 -10.81 2.56
C VAL A 57 13.97 -10.72 1.74
N ASP A 58 13.07 -11.68 1.90
CA ASP A 58 11.77 -11.71 1.20
C ASP A 58 10.87 -10.55 1.64
N ARG A 59 10.85 -10.24 2.95
CA ARG A 59 10.12 -9.06 3.47
C ARG A 59 10.66 -7.75 2.90
N ASN A 60 11.98 -7.59 2.86
CA ASN A 60 12.62 -6.39 2.33
C ASN A 60 12.39 -6.25 0.83
N ARG A 61 12.41 -7.37 0.09
CA ARG A 61 12.07 -7.42 -1.33
C ARG A 61 10.61 -7.05 -1.58
N ALA A 62 9.67 -7.62 -0.83
CA ALA A 62 8.26 -7.27 -0.93
C ALA A 62 8.04 -5.76 -0.68
N LYS A 63 8.65 -5.21 0.37
CA LYS A 63 8.63 -3.76 0.63
C LYS A 63 9.22 -2.96 -0.54
N ARG A 64 10.34 -3.41 -1.12
CA ARG A 64 10.95 -2.72 -2.26
C ARG A 64 10.00 -2.71 -3.46
N ILE A 65 9.45 -3.86 -3.84
CA ILE A 65 8.48 -3.98 -4.95
C ILE A 65 7.29 -3.04 -4.72
N LEU A 66 6.68 -3.09 -3.53
CA LEU A 66 5.53 -2.23 -3.20
C LEU A 66 5.89 -0.73 -3.28
N ARG A 67 7.09 -0.33 -2.83
CA ARG A 67 7.55 1.07 -2.94
C ARG A 67 7.79 1.50 -4.38
N GLU A 68 8.36 0.63 -5.23
CA GLU A 68 8.56 0.98 -6.65
C GLU A 68 7.21 1.15 -7.36
N ILE A 69 6.27 0.23 -7.13
CA ILE A 69 4.93 0.33 -7.69
C ILE A 69 4.26 1.62 -7.22
N PHE A 70 4.29 1.91 -5.92
CA PHE A 70 3.74 3.14 -5.37
C PHE A 70 4.39 4.39 -5.99
N ARG A 71 5.72 4.41 -6.16
CA ARG A 71 6.45 5.54 -6.74
C ARG A 71 6.05 5.84 -8.18
N GLN A 72 5.72 4.81 -8.96
CA GLN A 72 5.31 4.90 -10.37
C GLN A 72 3.79 5.10 -10.54
N HIS A 73 2.99 4.88 -9.50
CA HIS A 73 1.54 4.91 -9.59
C HIS A 73 0.99 6.33 -9.42
N ALA A 74 -0.09 6.64 -10.13
CA ALA A 74 -0.79 7.93 -10.06
C ALA A 74 -1.36 8.27 -8.67
N ILE A 75 -1.37 7.33 -7.73
CA ILE A 75 -1.84 7.58 -6.36
C ILE A 75 -0.91 8.53 -5.60
N ARG A 76 0.34 8.66 -6.06
CA ARG A 76 1.34 9.53 -5.45
C ARG A 76 0.96 11.01 -5.46
N SER A 77 0.13 11.46 -6.41
CA SER A 77 -0.35 12.85 -6.48
C SER A 77 -1.56 13.13 -5.57
N THR A 78 -2.08 12.12 -4.86
CA THR A 78 -3.23 12.28 -3.96
C THR A 78 -2.77 12.68 -2.55
N PRO A 79 -3.42 13.65 -1.86
CA PRO A 79 -3.17 13.97 -0.44
C PRO A 79 -3.58 12.84 0.53
N LEU A 80 -2.85 11.73 0.54
CA LEU A 80 -3.23 10.57 1.36
C LEU A 80 -2.05 9.93 2.08
N GLU A 81 -2.16 9.77 3.39
CA GLU A 81 -1.26 8.92 4.17
C GLU A 81 -1.92 7.56 4.42
N MET A 82 -1.23 6.46 4.08
CA MET A 82 -1.78 5.12 4.22
C MET A 82 -0.78 4.11 4.77
N LEU A 83 -1.29 3.13 5.51
CA LEU A 83 -0.58 1.93 5.88
C LEU A 83 -1.05 0.78 4.99
N VAL A 84 -0.14 0.19 4.23
CA VAL A 84 -0.38 -1.05 3.47
C VAL A 84 0.25 -2.23 4.20
N THR A 85 -0.58 -3.23 4.50
CA THR A 85 -0.18 -4.46 5.17
C THR A 85 -0.31 -5.65 4.23
N ILE A 86 0.70 -6.51 4.19
CA ILE A 86 0.56 -7.84 3.59
C ILE A 86 -0.15 -8.74 4.61
N SER A 87 -1.42 -9.04 4.35
CA SER A 87 -2.28 -9.78 5.28
C SER A 87 -2.25 -11.29 5.06
N ALA A 88 -2.03 -11.73 3.81
CA ALA A 88 -1.87 -13.14 3.48
C ALA A 88 -0.91 -13.32 2.31
N VAL A 89 -0.10 -14.38 2.36
CA VAL A 89 0.73 -14.86 1.26
C VAL A 89 0.58 -16.39 1.19
N PRO A 90 0.34 -16.99 0.01
CA PRO A 90 0.31 -18.44 -0.13
C PRO A 90 1.65 -19.05 0.30
N LYS A 91 1.61 -20.20 0.98
CA LYS A 91 2.82 -20.90 1.44
C LYS A 91 3.80 -21.17 0.29
N ALA A 92 3.29 -21.51 -0.89
CA ALA A 92 4.07 -21.70 -2.12
C ALA A 92 4.89 -20.46 -2.52
N LEU A 93 4.39 -19.25 -2.24
CA LEU A 93 5.06 -17.99 -2.57
C LEU A 93 5.89 -17.44 -1.39
N ALA A 94 5.60 -17.87 -0.16
CA ALA A 94 6.19 -17.34 1.06
C ALA A 94 7.68 -17.69 1.26
N GLY A 95 8.21 -18.66 0.51
CA GLY A 95 9.60 -19.14 0.61
C GLY A 95 10.56 -18.58 -0.43
N ASN A 96 10.06 -17.98 -1.52
CA ASN A 96 10.90 -17.51 -2.63
C ASN A 96 10.26 -16.37 -3.43
N LEU A 97 10.36 -15.13 -2.91
CA LEU A 97 9.96 -13.93 -3.68
C LEU A 97 10.89 -13.60 -4.85
N LYS A 98 11.90 -14.43 -5.17
CA LYS A 98 12.62 -14.30 -6.44
C LYS A 98 11.83 -14.85 -7.61
N GLN A 99 10.87 -15.73 -7.36
CA GLN A 99 10.09 -16.34 -8.42
C GLN A 99 9.23 -15.28 -9.13
N LYS A 100 9.31 -15.26 -10.47
CA LYS A 100 8.61 -14.28 -11.32
C LYS A 100 7.10 -14.25 -11.03
N GLN A 101 6.49 -15.41 -10.83
CA GLN A 101 5.06 -15.55 -10.47
C GLN A 101 4.73 -14.86 -9.14
N ALA A 102 5.54 -15.07 -8.09
CA ALA A 102 5.34 -14.43 -6.78
C ALA A 102 5.37 -12.90 -6.89
N THR A 103 6.35 -12.37 -7.64
CA THR A 103 6.47 -10.93 -7.87
C THR A 103 5.31 -10.37 -8.70
N SER A 104 4.83 -11.13 -9.68
CA SER A 104 3.68 -10.77 -10.51
C SER A 104 2.40 -10.69 -9.67
N HIS A 105 2.12 -11.70 -8.83
CA HIS A 105 0.94 -11.71 -7.96
C HIS A 105 0.95 -10.54 -6.98
N LEU A 106 2.10 -10.25 -6.36
CA LEU A 106 2.25 -9.09 -5.48
C LEU A 106 2.01 -7.78 -6.23
N ARG A 107 2.54 -7.66 -7.46
CA ARG A 107 2.37 -6.48 -8.31
C ARG A 107 0.91 -6.25 -8.66
N SER A 108 0.23 -7.29 -9.15
CA SER A 108 -1.19 -7.23 -9.51
C SER A 108 -2.06 -6.88 -8.31
N ALA A 109 -1.81 -7.48 -7.14
CA ALA A 109 -2.53 -7.14 -5.91
C ALA A 109 -2.31 -5.68 -5.51
N ALA A 110 -1.10 -5.15 -5.63
CA ALA A 110 -0.78 -3.77 -5.32
C ALA A 110 -1.46 -2.78 -6.26
N LEU A 111 -1.42 -3.03 -7.57
CA LEU A 111 -2.10 -2.20 -8.56
C LEU A 111 -3.62 -2.20 -8.34
N GLY A 112 -4.21 -3.37 -8.10
CA GLY A 112 -5.64 -3.48 -7.77
C GLY A 112 -6.03 -2.69 -6.52
N LEU A 113 -5.19 -2.75 -5.48
CA LEU A 113 -5.39 -1.98 -4.26
C LEU A 113 -5.32 -0.47 -4.51
N PHE A 114 -4.27 0.01 -5.18
CA PHE A 114 -4.07 1.43 -5.43
C PHE A 114 -5.13 2.02 -6.36
N ASN A 115 -5.54 1.30 -7.40
CA ASN A 115 -6.65 1.72 -8.27
C ASN A 115 -7.95 1.87 -7.47
N ARG A 116 -8.25 0.93 -6.58
CA ARG A 116 -9.44 0.99 -5.72
C ARG A 116 -9.42 2.19 -4.78
N ILE A 117 -8.26 2.51 -4.21
CA ILE A 117 -8.11 3.69 -3.35
C ILE A 117 -8.27 4.98 -4.17
N LEU A 118 -7.65 5.06 -5.34
CA LEU A 118 -7.71 6.23 -6.22
C LEU A 118 -9.14 6.50 -6.72
N GLN A 119 -9.89 5.44 -7.05
CA GLN A 119 -11.31 5.56 -7.43
C GLN A 119 -12.16 6.09 -6.26
N ARG A 120 -11.90 5.61 -5.04
CA ARG A 120 -12.58 6.10 -3.83
C ARG A 120 -12.26 7.57 -3.55
N SER A 121 -11.01 7.99 -3.70
CA SER A 121 -10.64 9.39 -3.49
C SER A 121 -11.34 10.31 -4.49
N LYS A 122 -11.44 9.92 -5.77
CA LYS A 122 -12.16 10.69 -6.79
C LYS A 122 -13.65 10.86 -6.44
N LYS A 123 -14.31 9.76 -6.06
CA LYS A 123 -15.73 9.78 -5.67
C LYS A 123 -16.03 10.70 -4.48
N ILE A 124 -15.10 10.84 -3.53
CA ILE A 124 -15.26 11.74 -2.38
C ILE A 124 -15.13 13.21 -2.79
N THR A 125 -14.18 13.51 -3.69
CA THR A 125 -13.97 14.85 -4.23
C THR A 125 -15.16 15.32 -5.06
N GLU A 126 -15.77 14.44 -5.88
CA GLU A 126 -16.93 14.77 -6.72
C GLU A 126 -18.24 14.94 -5.91
N ALA A 127 -18.31 14.38 -4.70
CA ALA A 127 -19.48 14.45 -3.82
C ALA A 127 -19.39 15.54 -2.73
N SER A 128 -18.47 16.48 -2.87
CA SER A 128 -18.25 17.61 -1.95
C SER A 128 -18.23 18.93 -2.71
#